data_AF-A0A3P8VII4-F1
#
_entry.id   AF-A0A3P8VII4-F1
#
_cell.length_a   1.000
_cell.length_b   1.000
_cell.length_c   1.000
_cell.angle_alpha   90.00
_cell.angle_beta   90.00
_cell.angle_gamma   90.00
#
_symmetry.space_group_name_H-M   'P 1'
#
loop_
_entity.id
_entity.type
_entity.pdbx_description
1 polymer ?
#
loop_
_entity_poly.entity_id
_entity_poly.type
_entity_poly.pdbx_seq_one_letter_code
_entity_poly.pdbx_strand_id
1 'polypeptide(L)'
;MDVDMEAGEEMPEEPLQQELSCPVCTRLYEDPCLLPCTHSFCRECLDKSGRAHRRCPVCRADFAEGQAIPNRALSNACEAFRRSSDWLRGNKRPGDDICRIHLKPLELYCEKDEEPVCVDCVTLHQTHTLWPQREGLGLCKV
;
A
#
# COMPACT_ATOMS: atom_id res chain seq x y z
N MET A 1 -37.96 11.59 32.19
CA MET A 1 -37.16 10.45 32.69
C MET A 1 -36.29 10.08 31.52
N ASP A 2 -35.19 10.81 31.47
CA ASP A 2 -34.18 10.82 30.43
C ASP A 2 -33.11 9.80 30.84
N VAL A 3 -33.04 8.70 30.11
CA VAL A 3 -32.00 7.65 30.15
C VAL A 3 -32.34 6.73 28.96
N ASP A 4 -31.48 6.42 27.99
CA ASP A 4 -30.03 6.35 27.99
C ASP A 4 -29.45 6.70 26.60
N MET A 5 -28.32 7.41 26.63
CA MET A 5 -27.37 7.54 25.52
C MET A 5 -26.41 6.35 25.57
N GLU A 6 -26.58 5.37 24.68
CA GLU A 6 -25.70 4.21 24.51
C GLU A 6 -25.69 3.92 23.00
N ALA A 7 -24.61 3.69 22.26
CA ALA A 7 -23.18 3.74 22.47
C ALA A 7 -22.58 3.89 21.04
N GLY A 8 -21.33 4.34 20.94
CA GLY A 8 -20.69 4.64 19.66
C GLY A 8 -20.80 3.52 18.63
N GLU A 9 -21.30 3.86 17.45
CA GLU A 9 -21.22 3.01 16.27
C GLU A 9 -19.74 2.90 15.86
N GLU A 10 -19.05 1.88 16.37
CA GLU A 10 -17.73 1.50 15.86
C GLU A 10 -17.92 1.06 14.40
N MET A 11 -17.60 1.97 13.48
CA MET A 11 -17.53 1.67 12.05
C MET A 11 -16.65 0.43 11.88
N PRO A 12 -17.16 -0.67 11.30
CA PRO A 12 -16.39 -1.89 11.18
C PRO A 12 -15.13 -1.58 10.39
N GLU A 13 -13.97 -1.85 10.98
CA GLU A 13 -12.71 -1.79 10.25
C GLU A 13 -12.87 -2.60 8.97
N GLU A 14 -12.51 -2.03 7.82
CA GLU A 14 -12.66 -2.73 6.55
C GLU A 14 -11.96 -4.09 6.67
N PRO A 15 -12.62 -5.22 6.36
CA PRO A 15 -12.06 -6.56 6.59
C PRO A 15 -10.66 -6.73 6.01
N LEU A 16 -10.37 -6.05 4.90
CA LEU A 16 -9.05 -6.03 4.26
C LEU A 16 -7.97 -5.28 5.07
N GLN A 17 -8.33 -4.23 5.81
CA GLN A 17 -7.39 -3.52 6.69
C GLN A 17 -6.90 -4.45 7.81
N GLN A 18 -7.80 -5.26 8.37
CA GLN A 18 -7.46 -6.22 9.42
C GLN A 18 -6.49 -7.30 8.89
N GLU A 19 -6.75 -7.86 7.71
CA GLU A 19 -5.88 -8.85 7.05
C GLU A 19 -4.49 -8.29 6.71
N LEU A 20 -4.39 -6.98 6.48
CA LEU A 20 -3.13 -6.30 6.17
C LEU A 20 -2.46 -5.67 7.41
N SER A 21 -2.93 -5.99 8.61
CA SER A 21 -2.39 -5.45 9.86
C SER A 21 -1.44 -6.41 10.56
N CYS A 22 -0.35 -5.86 11.10
CA CYS A 22 0.62 -6.60 11.89
C CYS A 22 0.01 -7.00 13.24
N PRO A 23 0.06 -8.28 13.65
CA PRO A 23 -0.55 -8.74 14.90
C PRO A 23 0.18 -8.23 16.17
N VAL A 24 1.36 -7.61 16.02
CA VAL A 24 2.13 -7.06 17.16
C VAL A 24 1.82 -5.58 17.38
N CYS A 25 1.78 -4.77 16.33
CA CYS A 25 1.56 -3.33 16.45
C CYS A 25 0.19 -2.86 15.98
N THR A 26 -0.65 -3.78 15.48
CA THR A 26 -2.03 -3.56 15.00
C THR A 26 -2.17 -2.45 13.96
N ARG A 27 -1.08 -2.12 13.26
CA ARG A 27 -1.03 -1.20 12.12
C ARG A 27 -0.78 -1.97 10.84
N LEU A 28 -1.08 -1.37 9.69
CA LEU A 28 -0.67 -1.91 8.39
C LEU A 28 0.81 -2.30 8.39
N TYR A 29 1.14 -3.43 7.76
CA TYR A 29 2.54 -3.87 7.71
C TYR A 29 3.47 -2.82 7.11
N GLU A 30 4.62 -2.66 7.74
CA GLU A 30 5.70 -1.77 7.32
C GLU A 30 7.00 -2.59 7.33
N ASP A 31 7.65 -2.68 6.17
CA ASP A 31 8.77 -3.59 5.92
C ASP A 31 8.52 -5.01 6.48
N PRO A 32 7.47 -5.71 5.99
CA PRO A 32 7.09 -7.01 6.53
C PRO A 32 8.18 -8.06 6.30
N CYS A 33 8.45 -8.85 7.33
CA CYS A 33 9.31 -10.01 7.28
C CYS A 33 8.49 -11.28 7.56
N LEU A 34 8.71 -12.31 6.75
CA LEU A 34 8.14 -13.65 6.85
C LEU A 34 9.08 -14.56 7.64
N LEU A 35 8.54 -15.20 8.67
CA LEU A 35 9.25 -16.25 9.42
C LEU A 35 9.07 -17.64 8.77
N PRO A 36 9.92 -18.63 9.08
CA PRO A 36 9.77 -20.01 8.57
C PRO A 36 8.44 -20.67 8.94
N CYS A 37 7.82 -20.24 10.05
CA CYS A 37 6.48 -20.66 10.48
C CYS A 37 5.34 -19.93 9.75
N THR A 38 5.64 -19.30 8.61
CA THR A 38 4.75 -18.59 7.69
C THR A 38 4.01 -17.36 8.23
N HIS A 39 4.28 -16.94 9.48
CA HIS A 39 3.73 -15.70 10.03
C HIS A 39 4.58 -14.50 9.60
N SER A 40 3.91 -13.38 9.29
CA SER A 40 4.56 -12.12 8.91
C SER A 40 4.42 -11.07 10.01
N PHE A 41 5.40 -10.18 10.11
CA PHE A 41 5.48 -9.11 11.12
C PHE A 41 6.26 -7.92 10.54
N CYS A 42 6.04 -6.69 11.02
CA CYS A 42 6.95 -5.59 10.69
C CYS A 42 8.36 -5.90 11.19
N ARG A 43 9.40 -5.51 10.44
CA ARG A 43 10.80 -5.70 10.89
C ARG A 43 11.03 -5.15 12.29
N GLU A 44 10.58 -3.93 12.55
CA GLU A 44 10.70 -3.30 13.86
C GLU A 44 9.98 -4.09 14.97
N CYS A 45 8.85 -4.73 14.66
CA CYS A 45 8.13 -5.56 15.62
C CYS A 45 8.91 -6.83 15.97
N LEU A 46 9.52 -7.48 14.97
CA LEU A 46 10.42 -8.62 15.19
C LEU A 46 11.67 -8.24 15.98
N ASP A 47 12.27 -7.08 15.68
CA ASP A 47 13.47 -6.60 16.36
C ASP A 47 13.20 -6.22 17.83
N LYS A 48 11.97 -5.80 18.15
CA LYS A 48 11.54 -5.55 19.53
C LYS A 48 11.20 -6.85 20.26
N SER A 49 10.45 -7.76 19.62
CA SER A 49 10.04 -9.03 20.25
C SER A 49 11.17 -10.06 20.36
N GLY A 50 12.12 -10.03 19.42
CA GLY A 50 13.20 -11.01 19.27
C GLY A 50 14.41 -10.81 20.20
N ARG A 51 14.46 -9.70 20.97
CA ARG A 51 15.60 -9.39 21.86
C ARG A 51 15.79 -10.36 23.02
N ALA A 52 14.74 -11.08 23.43
CA ALA A 52 14.82 -12.05 24.52
C ALA A 52 14.90 -13.49 24.00
N HIS A 53 14.01 -13.87 23.07
CA HIS A 53 13.98 -15.20 22.48
C HIS A 53 13.45 -15.07 21.04
N ARG A 54 14.20 -15.58 20.05
CA ARG A 54 13.80 -15.57 18.62
C ARG A 54 12.65 -16.54 18.38
N ARG A 55 11.46 -16.18 18.87
CA ARG A 55 10.21 -16.95 18.79
C ARG A 55 9.14 -16.14 18.11
N CYS A 56 8.35 -16.81 17.28
CA CYS A 56 7.20 -16.21 16.63
C CYS A 56 6.22 -15.66 17.68
N PRO A 57 5.82 -14.37 17.64
CA PRO A 57 4.85 -13.80 18.56
C PRO A 57 3.47 -14.48 18.55
N VAL A 58 3.12 -15.18 17.46
CA VAL A 58 1.81 -15.85 17.30
C VAL A 58 1.88 -17.31 17.73
N CYS A 59 2.68 -18.13 17.04
CA CYS A 59 2.71 -19.58 17.25
C CYS A 59 3.85 -20.06 18.16
N ARG A 60 4.72 -19.15 18.62
CA ARG A 60 5.88 -19.43 19.49
C ARG A 60 6.95 -20.35 18.91
N ALA A 61 6.87 -20.69 17.62
CA ALA A 61 7.92 -21.43 16.92
C ALA A 61 9.25 -20.66 16.96
N ASP A 62 10.34 -21.37 17.26
CA ASP A 62 11.69 -20.81 17.24
C ASP A 62 12.15 -20.52 15.81
N PHE A 63 12.99 -19.50 15.64
CA PHE A 63 13.68 -19.20 14.39
C PHE A 63 15.09 -18.69 14.69
N ALA A 64 16.02 -18.94 13.77
CA ALA A 64 17.41 -18.51 13.88
C ALA A 64 17.63 -17.12 13.28
N GLU A 65 18.83 -16.57 13.50
CA GLU A 65 19.27 -15.36 12.83
C GLU A 65 19.29 -15.52 11.31
N GLY A 66 18.87 -14.47 10.60
CA GLY A 66 18.82 -14.47 9.13
C GLY A 66 17.71 -15.33 8.51
N GLN A 67 16.89 -16.03 9.30
CA GLN A 67 15.77 -16.83 8.78
C GLN A 67 14.49 -16.02 8.51
N ALA A 68 14.42 -14.78 9.02
CA ALA A 68 13.37 -13.85 8.67
C ALA A 68 13.69 -13.21 7.31
N ILE A 69 12.85 -13.43 6.31
CA ILE A 69 13.04 -12.92 4.95
C ILE A 69 12.03 -11.81 4.63
N PRO A 70 12.38 -10.80 3.82
CA PRO A 70 11.43 -9.76 3.43
C PRO A 70 10.23 -10.34 2.65
N ASN A 71 9.01 -9.93 3.01
CA ASN A 71 7.77 -10.31 2.33
C ASN A 71 7.32 -9.21 1.37
N ARG A 72 7.93 -9.16 0.18
CA ARG A 72 7.64 -8.13 -0.84
C ARG A 72 6.18 -8.14 -1.29
N ALA A 73 5.57 -9.31 -1.41
CA ALA A 73 4.16 -9.42 -1.82
C ALA A 73 3.23 -8.72 -0.82
N LEU A 74 3.44 -8.95 0.49
CA LEU A 74 2.68 -8.29 1.54
C LEU A 74 2.97 -6.78 1.62
N SER A 75 4.23 -6.37 1.39
CA SER A 75 4.58 -4.94 1.27
C SER A 75 3.79 -4.27 0.15
N ASN A 76 3.80 -4.86 -1.04
CA ASN A 76 3.07 -4.35 -2.21
C ASN A 76 1.56 -4.31 -1.97
N ALA A 77 0.99 -5.32 -1.29
CA ALA A 77 -0.42 -5.34 -0.93
C ALA A 77 -0.79 -4.20 0.03
N CYS A 78 0.03 -3.94 1.05
CA CYS A 78 -0.17 -2.82 1.97
C CYS A 78 -0.04 -1.46 1.26
N GLU A 79 0.91 -1.32 0.33
CA GLU A 79 1.04 -0.11 -0.49
C GLU A 79 -0.18 0.11 -1.39
N ALA A 80 -0.66 -0.94 -2.07
CA ALA A 80 -1.86 -0.87 -2.89
C ALA A 80 -3.07 -0.44 -2.05
N PHE A 81 -3.24 -1.04 -0.86
CA PHE A 81 -4.32 -0.68 0.06
C PHE A 81 -4.25 0.78 0.53
N ARG A 82 -3.05 1.30 0.85
CA ARG A 82 -2.86 2.72 1.21
C ARG A 82 -3.29 3.65 0.06
N ARG A 83 -2.91 3.31 -1.18
CA ARG A 83 -3.26 4.12 -2.36
C ARG A 83 -4.78 4.10 -2.63
N SER A 84 -5.43 2.95 -2.45
CA SER A 84 -6.88 2.82 -2.59
C SER A 84 -7.66 3.54 -1.48
N SER A 85 -7.19 3.49 -0.23
CA SER A 85 -7.82 4.16 0.90
C SER A 85 -7.65 5.67 0.86
N ASP A 86 -6.48 6.17 0.45
CA ASP A 86 -6.27 7.61 0.19
C ASP A 86 -7.20 8.12 -0.94
N TRP A 87 -7.44 7.31 -1.98
CA TRP A 87 -8.43 7.61 -3.02
C TRP A 87 -9.87 7.69 -2.50
N LEU A 88 -10.31 6.71 -1.70
CA LEU A 88 -11.66 6.72 -1.08
C LEU A 88 -11.88 7.89 -0.13
N ARG A 89 -10.82 8.33 0.56
CA ARG A 89 -10.85 9.45 1.52
C ARG A 89 -10.68 10.82 0.86
N GLY A 90 -10.55 10.88 -0.47
CA GLY A 90 -10.43 12.14 -1.21
C GLY A 90 -9.08 12.85 -1.05
N ASN A 91 -8.08 12.20 -0.46
CA ASN A 91 -6.74 12.74 -0.29
C ASN A 91 -5.90 12.52 -1.55
N LYS A 92 -6.25 13.22 -2.64
CA LYS A 92 -5.50 13.16 -3.90
C LYS A 92 -4.14 13.86 -3.75
N ARG A 93 -3.05 13.11 -3.88
CA ARG A 93 -1.71 13.63 -4.18
C ARG A 93 -1.54 13.75 -5.70
N PRO A 94 -0.73 14.71 -6.19
CA PRO A 94 -0.31 14.71 -7.58
C PRO A 94 0.41 13.38 -7.91
N GLY A 95 -0.15 12.57 -8.84
CA GLY A 95 0.36 11.22 -9.18
C GLY A 95 -0.51 10.04 -8.70
N ASP A 96 -1.67 10.31 -8.09
CA ASP A 96 -2.62 9.28 -7.64
C ASP A 96 -3.58 8.76 -8.72
N ASP A 97 -3.56 9.34 -9.92
CA ASP A 97 -4.33 8.78 -11.02
C ASP A 97 -3.65 7.46 -11.45
N ILE A 98 -4.41 6.37 -11.52
CA ILE A 98 -3.91 5.03 -11.86
C ILE A 98 -4.48 4.61 -13.21
N CYS A 99 -3.64 4.06 -14.08
CA CYS A 99 -4.08 3.44 -15.31
C CYS A 99 -5.01 2.26 -15.01
N ARG A 100 -6.23 2.28 -15.54
CA ARG A 100 -7.21 1.20 -15.32
C ARG A 100 -6.83 -0.14 -15.98
N ILE A 101 -5.91 -0.11 -16.93
CA ILE A 101 -5.43 -1.31 -17.64
C ILE A 101 -4.26 -1.94 -16.88
N HIS A 102 -3.26 -1.13 -16.52
CA HIS A 102 -2.00 -1.62 -15.97
C HIS A 102 -1.86 -1.47 -14.45
N LEU A 103 -2.81 -0.76 -13.81
CA LEU A 103 -2.82 -0.48 -12.37
C LEU A 103 -1.55 0.21 -11.86
N LYS A 104 -0.87 0.94 -12.75
CA LYS A 104 0.31 1.77 -12.45
C LYS A 104 -0.07 3.25 -12.43
N PRO A 105 0.64 4.09 -11.66
CA PRO A 105 0.41 5.54 -11.67
C PRO A 105 0.52 6.10 -13.09
N LEU A 106 -0.36 7.05 -13.39
CA LEU A 106 -0.29 7.89 -14.55
C LEU A 106 0.76 8.96 -14.26
N GLU A 107 1.90 8.82 -14.93
CA GLU A 107 3.06 9.71 -14.76
C GLU A 107 3.47 10.39 -16.07
N LEU A 108 2.81 10.02 -17.16
CA LEU A 108 3.03 10.52 -18.51
C LEU A 108 1.74 11.15 -19.04
N TYR A 109 1.87 12.07 -19.98
CA TYR A 109 0.77 12.69 -20.70
C TYR A 109 0.95 12.47 -22.20
N CYS A 110 -0.06 11.92 -22.86
CA CYS A 110 -0.07 11.78 -24.30
C CYS A 110 -0.59 13.06 -24.95
N GLU A 111 0.25 13.71 -25.76
CA GLU A 111 -0.13 14.95 -26.44
C GLU A 111 -1.23 14.73 -27.49
N LYS A 112 -1.18 13.61 -28.22
CA LYS A 112 -2.12 13.34 -29.32
C LYS A 112 -3.51 12.94 -28.83
N ASP A 113 -3.59 12.18 -27.73
CA ASP A 113 -4.85 11.68 -27.18
C ASP A 113 -5.37 12.54 -26.02
N GLU A 114 -4.61 13.59 -25.66
CA GLU A 114 -4.93 14.54 -24.60
C GLU A 114 -5.27 13.88 -23.25
N GLU A 115 -4.61 12.76 -22.95
CA GLU A 115 -4.91 11.95 -21.76
C GLU A 115 -3.64 11.54 -20.98
N PRO A 116 -3.73 11.41 -19.65
CA PRO A 116 -2.64 10.88 -18.83
C PRO A 116 -2.53 9.36 -18.99
N VAL A 117 -1.30 8.87 -19.12
CA VAL A 117 -0.98 7.45 -19.35
C VAL A 117 0.10 6.97 -18.37
N CYS A 118 0.13 5.66 -18.06
CA CYS A 118 1.21 5.08 -17.25
C CYS A 118 2.40 4.65 -18.13
N VAL A 119 3.53 4.35 -17.49
CA VAL A 119 4.76 3.90 -18.18
C VAL A 119 4.60 2.66 -19.07
N ASP A 120 3.62 1.79 -18.79
CA ASP A 120 3.37 0.60 -19.62
C ASP A 120 2.50 0.90 -20.85
N CYS A 121 1.72 2.00 -20.83
CA CYS A 121 0.90 2.42 -21.97
C CYS A 121 1.76 2.90 -23.15
N VAL A 122 3.05 3.17 -22.96
CA VAL A 122 3.96 3.56 -24.05
C VAL A 122 3.91 2.54 -25.21
N THR A 123 3.65 1.27 -24.91
CA THR A 123 3.48 0.20 -25.90
C THR A 123 2.20 0.32 -26.74
N LEU A 124 1.18 1.03 -26.25
CA LEU A 124 -0.06 1.36 -26.97
C LEU A 124 0.03 2.72 -27.68
N HIS A 125 0.90 3.62 -27.19
CA HIS A 125 1.12 4.97 -27.73
C HIS A 125 2.49 5.11 -28.41
N GLN A 126 2.97 4.08 -29.11
CA GLN A 126 4.36 4.00 -29.63
C GLN A 126 4.75 5.14 -30.58
N THR A 127 3.77 5.74 -31.26
CA THR A 127 3.99 6.81 -32.25
C THR A 127 3.59 8.18 -31.72
N HIS A 128 3.14 8.28 -30.47
CA HIS A 128 2.66 9.53 -29.89
C HIS A 128 3.75 10.13 -28.99
N THR A 129 3.79 11.46 -28.95
CA THR A 129 4.68 12.17 -28.04
C THR A 129 4.13 12.08 -26.62
N LEU A 130 4.93 11.52 -25.72
CA LEU A 130 4.59 11.39 -24.30
C LEU A 130 5.48 12.32 -23.47
N TRP A 131 4.87 13.13 -22.63
CA TRP A 131 5.54 14.08 -21.75
C TRP A 131 5.45 13.64 -20.29
N PRO A 132 6.48 13.86 -19.45
CA PRO A 132 6.32 13.70 -18.01
C PRO A 132 5.18 14.60 -17.51
N GLN A 133 4.26 14.06 -16.69
CA GLN A 133 3.08 14.79 -16.23
C GLN A 133 3.42 16.07 -15.44
N ARG A 134 4.61 16.12 -14.82
CA ARG A 134 5.19 17.31 -14.17
C ARG A 134 5.57 18.46 -15.12
N GLU A 135 5.74 18.19 -16.42
CA GLU A 135 6.13 19.17 -17.45
C GLU A 135 4.99 19.42 -18.47
N GLY A 136 4.11 18.43 -18.70
CA GLY A 136 2.98 18.53 -19.62
C GLY A 136 1.88 19.51 -19.19
N LEU A 137 1.77 19.84 -17.89
CA LEU A 137 0.84 20.85 -17.37
C LEU A 137 1.26 22.30 -17.69
N GLY A 138 2.46 22.51 -18.25
CA GLY A 138 2.94 23.83 -18.68
C GLY A 138 2.62 24.18 -20.13
N LEU A 139 1.98 23.27 -20.89
CA LEU A 139 1.69 23.45 -22.32
C LEU A 139 0.22 23.81 -22.60
N CYS A 140 -0.54 24.25 -21.60
CA CYS A 140 -1.79 24.97 -21.85
C CYS A 140 -1.47 26.31 -22.55
N LYS A 141 -1.45 26.29 -23.89
CA LYS A 141 -1.67 27.51 -24.67
C LYS A 141 -3.13 27.92 -24.46
N VAL A 142 -3.31 29.01 -23.71
CA VAL A 142 -4.52 29.86 -23.74
C VAL A 142 -4.80 30.35 -25.16
#